data_AF-A0A0V0GRS9-F1
#
_entry.id   AF-A0A0V0GRS9-F1
#
_cell.length_a   1.000
_cell.length_b   1.000
_cell.length_c   1.000
_cell.angle_alpha   90.00
_cell.angle_beta   90.00
_cell.angle_gamma   90.00
#
_symmetry.space_group_name_H-M   'P 1'
#
loop_
_entity.id
_entity.type
_entity.pdbx_description
1 polymer ?
#
loop_
_entity_poly.entity_id
_entity_poly.type
_entity_poly.pdbx_seq_one_letter_code
_entity_poly.pdbx_strand_id
1 'polypeptide(L)'
;MNIDQDLVYLYETVLLSYPGSDSVSLATGVVLDSKRFVKEWKLEDQEHQIMALTCKVLPSFDELESELTRPLSPGVVVFVPPWITIGELKGVTQFALRDTYCIMQNFVVTQIGGLRGIEDERLLSCAVGRDAHVWVRGCGLDLDTELRYEG
;
A
#
# COMPACT_ATOMS: atom_id res chain seq x y z
N MET A 1 -3.80 23.28 -14.64
CA MET A 1 -4.22 21.91 -14.98
C MET A 1 -5.37 21.56 -14.05
N ASN A 2 -6.50 21.13 -14.59
CA ASN A 2 -7.64 20.69 -13.81
C ASN A 2 -7.64 19.16 -13.85
N ILE A 3 -7.01 18.56 -12.85
CA ILE A 3 -6.70 17.13 -12.79
C ILE A 3 -7.98 16.29 -12.94
N ASP A 4 -9.10 16.74 -12.39
CA ASP A 4 -10.38 16.03 -12.48
C ASP A 4 -10.92 15.99 -13.91
N GLN A 5 -10.81 17.10 -14.64
CA GLN A 5 -11.21 17.16 -16.05
C GLN A 5 -10.28 16.34 -16.95
N ASP A 6 -8.98 16.36 -16.65
CA ASP A 6 -7.98 15.59 -17.40
C ASP A 6 -8.18 14.07 -17.18
N LEU A 7 -8.54 13.64 -15.96
CA LEU A 7 -8.88 12.25 -15.63
C LEU A 7 -10.18 11.79 -16.28
N VAL A 8 -11.24 12.61 -16.26
CA VAL A 8 -12.50 12.29 -16.93
C VAL A 8 -12.28 12.15 -18.44
N TYR A 9 -11.50 13.05 -19.04
CA TYR A 9 -11.18 12.97 -20.46
C TYR A 9 -10.41 11.69 -20.81
N LEU A 10 -9.42 11.30 -19.99
CA LEU A 10 -8.69 10.04 -20.14
C LEU A 10 -9.62 8.83 -20.01
N TYR A 11 -10.50 8.81 -19.00
CA TYR A 11 -11.48 7.75 -18.79
C TYR A 11 -12.42 7.60 -20.00
N GLU A 12 -13.03 8.69 -20.47
CA GLU A 12 -13.98 8.66 -21.58
C GLU A 12 -13.31 8.29 -22.91
N THR A 13 -12.13 8.86 -23.18
CA THR A 13 -11.47 8.72 -24.48
C THR A 13 -10.70 7.40 -24.61
N VAL A 14 -10.10 6.91 -23.52
CA VAL A 14 -9.26 5.70 -23.56
C VAL A 14 -10.05 4.47 -23.13
N LEU A 15 -10.86 4.57 -22.07
CA LEU A 15 -11.50 3.40 -21.46
C LEU A 15 -12.88 3.08 -22.07
N LEU A 16 -13.72 4.09 -22.28
CA LEU A 16 -15.07 3.87 -22.82
C LEU A 16 -15.10 3.70 -24.34
N SER A 17 -14.15 4.30 -25.07
CA SER A 17 -14.19 4.33 -26.54
C SER A 17 -13.66 3.05 -27.21
N TYR A 18 -13.02 2.14 -26.46
CA TYR A 18 -12.40 0.92 -27.02
C TYR A 18 -12.63 -0.33 -26.15
N PRO A 19 -13.89 -0.76 -25.95
CA PRO A 19 -14.20 -1.95 -25.17
C PRO A 19 -13.62 -3.20 -25.86
N GLY A 20 -12.77 -3.96 -25.16
CA GLY A 20 -12.29 -5.28 -25.58
C GLY A 20 -11.00 -5.32 -26.41
N SER A 21 -10.26 -4.22 -26.55
CA SER A 21 -8.91 -4.25 -27.13
C SER A 21 -7.86 -4.58 -26.07
N ASP A 22 -7.05 -5.62 -26.28
CA ASP A 22 -5.98 -6.02 -25.34
C ASP A 22 -5.00 -4.87 -25.03
N SER A 23 -4.68 -4.06 -26.03
CA SER A 23 -3.82 -2.87 -25.87
C SER A 23 -4.45 -1.80 -24.96
N VAL A 24 -5.77 -1.69 -24.96
CA VAL A 24 -6.51 -0.73 -24.14
C VAL A 24 -6.66 -1.26 -22.73
N SER A 25 -6.87 -2.58 -22.55
CA SER A 25 -6.80 -3.20 -21.21
C SER A 25 -5.44 -2.99 -20.56
N LEU A 26 -4.35 -3.11 -21.32
CA LEU A 26 -2.99 -2.83 -20.84
C LEU A 26 -2.80 -1.34 -20.51
N ALA A 27 -3.25 -0.44 -21.39
CA ALA A 27 -3.19 1.00 -21.13
C ALA A 27 -4.03 1.41 -19.91
N THR A 28 -5.19 0.77 -19.71
CA THR A 28 -6.05 0.93 -18.53
C THR A 28 -5.30 0.57 -17.27
N GLY A 29 -4.64 -0.60 -17.26
CA GLY A 29 -3.79 -1.01 -16.15
C GLY A 29 -2.69 0.00 -15.85
N VAL A 30 -2.04 0.56 -16.88
CA VAL A 30 -1.00 1.60 -16.68
C VAL A 30 -1.55 2.90 -16.11
N VAL A 31 -2.75 3.32 -16.52
CA VAL A 31 -3.40 4.54 -15.99
C VAL A 31 -3.90 4.32 -14.56
N LEU A 32 -4.45 3.14 -14.25
CA LEU A 32 -4.90 2.73 -12.91
C LEU A 32 -3.72 2.34 -11.99
N ASP A 33 -2.53 2.14 -12.52
CA ASP A 33 -1.28 2.04 -11.73
C ASP A 33 -0.83 3.44 -11.26
N SER A 34 -1.80 4.27 -10.88
CA SER A 34 -1.66 5.69 -10.58
C SER A 34 -0.83 5.94 -9.32
N LYS A 35 -0.75 4.94 -8.43
CA LYS A 35 0.18 4.87 -7.29
C LYS A 35 1.66 5.07 -7.67
N ARG A 36 2.03 4.88 -8.95
CA ARG A 36 3.40 5.12 -9.43
C ARG A 36 3.65 6.57 -9.84
N PHE A 37 2.63 7.41 -9.89
CA PHE A 37 2.81 8.86 -9.99
C PHE A 37 3.37 9.35 -8.66
N VAL A 38 4.70 9.42 -8.60
CA VAL A 38 5.49 9.69 -7.40
C VAL A 38 5.08 11.03 -6.78
N LYS A 39 4.70 11.00 -5.50
CA LYS A 39 4.73 12.18 -4.63
C LYS A 39 6.21 12.46 -4.32
N GLU A 40 6.85 13.40 -5.01
CA GLU A 40 8.21 13.83 -4.68
C GLU A 40 8.24 14.37 -3.25
N TRP A 41 8.92 13.65 -2.36
CA TRP A 41 9.12 14.09 -0.98
C TRP A 41 10.51 14.73 -0.87
N LYS A 42 10.56 16.04 -0.59
CA LYS A 42 11.84 16.75 -0.41
C LYS A 42 12.43 16.37 0.95
N LEU A 43 13.42 15.49 0.93
CA LEU A 43 14.05 14.91 2.13
C LEU A 43 15.29 15.67 2.63
N GLU A 44 15.59 16.84 2.06
CA GLU A 44 16.92 17.48 2.05
C GLU A 44 17.52 17.91 3.41
N ASP A 45 16.96 17.55 4.56
CA ASP A 45 17.57 17.86 5.87
C ASP A 45 17.28 16.85 7.02
N GLN A 46 16.65 15.70 6.73
CA GLN A 46 16.15 14.78 7.77
C GLN A 46 16.60 13.31 7.63
N GLU A 47 17.56 12.98 6.77
CA GLU A 47 17.98 11.58 6.51
C GLU A 47 18.35 10.77 7.77
N HIS A 48 18.85 11.42 8.82
CA HIS A 48 19.18 10.74 10.09
C HIS A 48 18.01 10.66 11.07
N GLN A 49 16.92 11.41 10.84
CA GLN A 49 15.76 11.55 11.72
C GLN A 49 14.54 10.74 11.26
N ILE A 50 14.61 10.07 10.11
CA ILE A 50 13.52 9.26 9.58
C ILE A 50 14.00 7.86 9.18
N MET A 51 13.07 6.93 9.14
CA MET A 51 13.24 5.56 8.66
C MET A 51 12.30 5.36 7.47
N ALA A 52 12.82 4.80 6.38
CA ALA A 52 11.99 4.24 5.32
C ALA A 52 11.63 2.80 5.69
N LEU A 53 10.35 2.44 5.61
CA LEU A 53 9.86 1.10 5.90
C LEU A 53 8.92 0.64 4.79
N THR A 54 9.14 -0.57 4.27
CA THR A 54 8.25 -1.17 3.27
C THR A 54 7.19 -2.00 3.97
N CYS A 55 5.97 -1.48 4.06
CA CYS A 55 4.83 -2.13 4.69
C CYS A 55 4.15 -3.09 3.71
N LYS A 56 4.16 -4.38 4.02
CA LYS A 56 3.55 -5.43 3.20
C LYS A 56 2.40 -6.09 3.95
N VAL A 57 1.24 -6.18 3.29
CA VAL A 57 0.07 -6.87 3.84
C VAL A 57 0.29 -8.37 3.74
N LEU A 58 0.17 -9.07 4.86
CA LEU A 58 0.21 -10.52 4.90
C LEU A 58 -1.04 -11.11 4.23
N PRO A 59 -0.90 -12.23 3.51
CA PRO A 59 -2.04 -13.03 3.09
C PRO A 59 -2.91 -13.45 4.28
N SER A 60 -4.17 -13.78 3.97
CA SER A 60 -5.05 -14.43 4.93
C SER A 60 -4.45 -15.77 5.40
N PHE A 61 -4.92 -16.29 6.55
CA PHE A 61 -4.45 -17.58 7.05
C PHE A 61 -4.75 -18.70 6.04
N ASP A 62 -5.93 -18.68 5.41
CA ASP A 62 -6.32 -19.65 4.39
C ASP A 62 -5.37 -19.64 3.18
N GLU A 63 -4.98 -18.45 2.71
CA GLU A 63 -4.01 -18.29 1.61
C GLU A 63 -2.59 -18.70 2.01
N LEU A 64 -2.25 -18.64 3.30
CA LEU A 64 -0.94 -19.04 3.80
C LEU A 64 -0.85 -20.56 4.03
N GLU A 65 -1.97 -21.21 4.33
CA GLU A 65 -2.08 -22.67 4.45
C GLU A 65 -2.19 -23.36 3.08
N SER A 66 -2.77 -22.69 2.07
CA SER A 66 -2.79 -23.15 0.69
C SER A 66 -1.54 -22.72 -0.10
N GLU A 67 -1.40 -23.19 -1.34
CA GLU A 67 -0.47 -22.54 -2.28
C GLU A 67 -0.93 -21.10 -2.52
N LEU A 68 0.03 -20.16 -2.53
CA LEU A 68 -0.23 -18.79 -2.91
C LEU A 68 -0.64 -18.75 -4.39
N THR A 69 -1.94 -18.65 -4.63
CA THR A 69 -2.50 -18.52 -5.99
C THR A 69 -2.21 -17.16 -6.63
N ARG A 70 -1.71 -16.21 -5.83
CA ARG A 70 -1.51 -14.80 -6.19
C ARG A 70 -0.22 -14.24 -5.58
N PRO A 71 0.46 -13.26 -6.20
CA PRO A 71 1.67 -12.65 -5.67
C PRO A 71 1.42 -11.89 -4.36
N LEU A 72 2.46 -11.80 -3.53
CA LEU A 72 2.45 -11.03 -2.28
C LEU A 72 2.24 -9.53 -2.57
N SER A 73 1.73 -8.79 -1.56
CA SER A 73 1.53 -7.35 -1.70
C SER A 73 2.80 -6.64 -2.19
N PRO A 74 2.71 -5.72 -3.17
CA PRO A 74 3.88 -4.97 -3.66
C PRO A 74 4.60 -4.22 -2.54
N GLY A 75 3.83 -3.79 -1.54
CA GLY A 75 4.29 -3.07 -0.37
C GLY A 75 4.21 -1.55 -0.58
N VAL A 76 3.94 -0.83 0.49
CA VAL A 76 3.88 0.64 0.52
C VAL A 76 5.02 1.16 1.37
N VAL A 77 5.81 2.07 0.83
CA VAL A 77 6.92 2.69 1.55
C VAL A 77 6.37 3.84 2.40
N VAL A 78 6.66 3.81 3.70
CA VAL A 78 6.34 4.89 4.64
C VAL A 78 7.63 5.47 5.22
N PHE A 79 7.64 6.80 5.41
CA PHE A 79 8.73 7.51 6.06
C PHE A 79 8.27 7.97 7.43
N VAL A 80 8.93 7.50 8.48
CA VAL A 80 8.52 7.76 9.87
C VAL A 80 9.71 8.04 10.78
N PRO A 81 9.55 8.85 11.84
CA PRO A 81 10.62 9.01 12.83
C PRO A 81 10.91 7.72 13.59
N PRO A 82 12.18 7.43 13.97
CA PRO A 82 12.56 6.21 14.66
C PRO A 82 12.01 6.09 16.10
N TRP A 83 11.55 7.19 16.69
CA TRP A 83 11.04 7.27 18.06
C TRP A 83 9.53 7.09 18.18
N ILE A 84 8.81 6.84 17.08
CA ILE A 84 7.39 6.48 17.17
C ILE A 84 7.24 5.07 17.76
N THR A 85 6.06 4.79 18.27
CA THR A 85 5.62 3.49 18.76
C THR A 85 5.12 2.61 17.62
N ILE A 86 5.05 1.29 17.84
CA ILE A 86 4.43 0.36 16.88
C ILE A 86 2.94 0.66 16.69
N GLY A 87 2.24 1.13 17.74
CA GLY A 87 0.85 1.58 17.64
C GLY A 87 0.69 2.77 16.70
N GLU A 88 1.59 3.75 16.76
CA GLU A 88 1.60 4.87 15.81
C GLU A 88 1.94 4.40 14.38
N LEU A 89 2.87 3.45 14.23
CA LEU A 89 3.18 2.86 12.93
C LEU A 89 1.96 2.19 12.30
N LYS A 90 1.12 1.49 13.06
CA LYS A 90 -0.15 0.92 12.55
C LYS A 90 -1.02 1.98 11.89
N GLY A 91 -1.17 3.14 12.53
CA GLY A 91 -1.95 4.26 12.01
C GLY A 91 -1.39 4.82 10.71
N VAL A 92 -0.07 5.05 10.67
CA VAL A 92 0.62 5.54 9.47
C VAL A 92 0.49 4.53 8.31
N THR A 93 0.74 3.26 8.59
CA THR A 93 0.61 2.18 7.60
C THR A 93 -0.82 2.04 7.09
N GLN A 94 -1.82 2.12 7.98
CA GLN A 94 -3.23 2.08 7.59
C GLN A 94 -3.59 3.22 6.63
N PHE A 95 -3.17 4.45 6.96
CA PHE A 95 -3.41 5.60 6.11
C PHE A 95 -2.72 5.46 4.76
N ALA A 96 -1.44 5.06 4.76
CA ALA A 96 -0.67 4.89 3.53
C ALA A 96 -1.26 3.82 2.60
N LEU A 97 -1.71 2.69 3.15
CA LEU A 97 -2.36 1.63 2.38
C LEU A 97 -3.70 2.09 1.78
N ARG A 98 -4.51 2.84 2.54
CA ARG A 98 -5.77 3.42 2.07
C ARG A 98 -5.58 4.48 0.98
N ASP A 99 -4.52 5.28 1.10
CA ASP A 99 -4.18 6.32 0.11
C ASP A 99 -3.58 5.72 -1.17
N THR A 100 -2.98 4.53 -1.08
CA THR A 100 -2.28 3.88 -2.21
C THR A 100 -3.17 2.91 -2.99
N TYR A 101 -4.11 2.23 -2.32
CA TYR A 101 -4.92 1.17 -2.93
C TYR A 101 -6.40 1.43 -2.73
N CYS A 102 -7.14 1.65 -3.82
CA CYS A 102 -8.56 2.00 -3.78
C CYS A 102 -9.41 1.00 -2.97
N ILE A 103 -9.15 -0.32 -3.13
CA ILE A 103 -9.89 -1.36 -2.41
C ILE A 103 -9.68 -1.31 -0.89
N MET A 104 -8.58 -0.69 -0.44
CA MET A 104 -8.19 -0.68 0.96
C MET A 104 -8.89 0.41 1.77
N GLN A 105 -9.85 1.15 1.20
CA GLN A 105 -10.57 2.25 1.86
C GLN A 105 -11.06 1.89 3.28
N ASN A 106 -11.55 0.67 3.48
CA ASN A 106 -12.05 0.18 4.77
C ASN A 106 -11.04 -0.67 5.56
N PHE A 107 -9.82 -0.85 5.05
CA PHE A 107 -8.81 -1.70 5.66
C PHE A 107 -8.36 -1.15 7.02
N VAL A 108 -8.48 -1.93 8.08
CA VAL A 108 -8.05 -1.56 9.43
C VAL A 108 -6.84 -2.41 9.82
N VAL A 109 -5.72 -1.76 10.13
CA VAL A 109 -4.50 -2.45 10.57
C VAL A 109 -4.67 -2.89 12.03
N THR A 110 -4.57 -4.18 12.28
CA THR A 110 -4.71 -4.78 13.61
C THR A 110 -3.37 -5.19 14.21
N GLN A 111 -2.39 -5.53 13.38
CA GLN A 111 -1.10 -6.03 13.82
C GLN A 111 0.04 -5.60 12.89
N ILE A 112 1.17 -5.26 13.50
CA ILE A 112 2.47 -5.15 12.86
C ILE A 112 3.35 -6.32 13.32
N GLY A 113 4.08 -6.94 12.40
CA GLY A 113 4.87 -8.14 12.62
C GLY A 113 4.27 -9.38 11.94
N GLY A 114 5.09 -10.43 11.82
CA GLY A 114 4.77 -11.67 11.13
C GLY A 114 3.71 -12.53 11.85
N LEU A 115 4.06 -13.76 12.21
CA LEU A 115 3.12 -14.65 12.92
C LEU A 115 2.86 -14.17 14.36
N ARG A 116 3.85 -13.58 15.01
CA ARG A 116 3.70 -12.89 16.30
C ARG A 116 3.73 -11.38 16.06
N GLY A 117 2.70 -10.70 16.55
CA GLY A 117 2.65 -9.25 16.56
C GLY A 117 3.72 -8.65 17.47
N ILE A 118 4.10 -7.41 17.18
CA ILE A 118 4.92 -6.58 18.05
C ILE A 118 4.00 -5.73 18.92
N GLU A 119 4.31 -5.59 20.20
CA GLU A 119 3.56 -4.78 21.17
C GLU A 119 3.51 -3.31 20.74
N ASP A 120 2.35 -2.69 20.92
CA ASP A 120 2.05 -1.36 20.37
C ASP A 120 2.90 -0.28 21.04
N GLU A 121 3.21 -0.43 22.32
CA GLU A 121 3.99 0.53 23.12
C GLU A 121 5.49 0.49 22.79
N ARG A 122 5.95 -0.55 22.09
CA ARG A 122 7.37 -0.71 21.77
C ARG A 122 7.81 0.38 20.80
N LEU A 123 8.96 0.98 21.09
CA LEU A 123 9.54 2.00 20.23
C LEU A 123 10.09 1.36 18.94
N LEU A 124 9.82 2.00 17.79
CA LEU A 124 10.08 1.46 16.45
C LEU A 124 11.55 1.08 16.25
N SER A 125 12.48 1.97 16.57
CA SER A 125 13.92 1.70 16.45
C SER A 125 14.43 0.56 17.33
N CYS A 126 13.68 0.14 18.36
CA CYS A 126 14.00 -1.02 19.18
C CYS A 126 13.37 -2.32 18.65
N ALA A 127 12.50 -2.24 17.66
CA ALA A 127 11.72 -3.36 17.13
C ALA A 127 12.09 -3.72 15.69
N VAL A 128 12.45 -2.73 14.87
CA VAL A 128 12.60 -2.86 13.42
C VAL A 128 13.86 -2.11 12.95
N GLY A 129 14.60 -2.71 12.01
CA GLY A 129 15.78 -2.07 11.40
C GLY A 129 15.39 -0.95 10.42
N ARG A 130 16.37 -0.12 10.04
CA ARG A 130 16.19 0.82 8.92
C ARG A 130 15.98 0.04 7.61
N ASP A 131 15.14 0.57 6.73
CA ASP A 131 14.81 0.00 5.41
C ASP A 131 14.19 -1.41 5.47
N ALA A 132 13.61 -1.77 6.61
CA ALA A 132 13.04 -3.08 6.82
C ALA A 132 11.71 -3.25 6.10
N HIS A 133 11.43 -4.51 5.77
CA HIS A 133 10.11 -4.96 5.35
C HIS A 133 9.28 -5.30 6.58
N VAL A 134 8.16 -4.59 6.74
CA VAL A 134 7.25 -4.75 7.87
C VAL A 134 6.00 -5.46 7.41
N TRP A 135 5.71 -6.59 8.05
CA TRP A 135 4.48 -7.33 7.79
C TRP A 135 3.31 -6.74 8.54
N VAL A 136 2.17 -6.62 7.85
CA VAL A 136 0.97 -5.96 8.33
C VAL A 136 -0.18 -6.94 8.23
N ARG A 137 -0.98 -7.04 9.29
CA ARG A 137 -2.28 -7.73 9.25
C ARG A 137 -3.38 -6.75 9.60
N GLY A 138 -4.55 -7.01 9.04
CA GLY A 138 -5.72 -6.18 9.23
C GLY A 138 -6.97 -6.87 8.72
N CYS A 139 -8.09 -6.18 8.84
CA CYS A 139 -9.41 -6.62 8.37
C CYS A 139 -10.05 -5.55 7.48
N GLY A 140 -11.15 -5.89 6.79
CA GLY A 140 -11.83 -4.96 5.89
C GLY A 140 -11.25 -4.89 4.46
N LEU A 141 -10.43 -5.88 4.09
CA LEU A 141 -10.06 -6.15 2.71
C LEU A 141 -11.10 -7.06 2.05
N ASP A 142 -11.53 -6.71 0.84
CA ASP A 142 -12.21 -7.67 -0.03
C ASP A 142 -11.19 -8.70 -0.52
N LEU A 143 -11.34 -9.94 -0.05
CA LEU A 143 -10.43 -11.03 -0.40
C LEU A 143 -10.83 -11.71 -1.73
N ASP A 144 -12.00 -11.43 -2.28
CA ASP A 144 -12.46 -12.16 -3.47
C ASP A 144 -12.04 -11.46 -4.77
N THR A 145 -11.73 -10.16 -4.73
CA THR A 145 -11.28 -9.41 -5.90
C THR A 145 -9.83 -9.71 -6.31
N GLU A 146 -9.57 -9.70 -7.62
CA GLU A 146 -8.22 -9.80 -8.20
C GLU A 146 -7.48 -8.45 -8.20
N LEU A 147 -8.19 -7.33 -8.02
CA LEU A 147 -7.67 -5.96 -8.15
C LEU A 147 -7.18 -5.36 -6.82
N ARG A 148 -6.69 -6.21 -5.90
CA ARG A 148 -6.44 -5.80 -4.50
C ARG A 148 -5.40 -4.69 -4.33
N TYR A 149 -4.49 -4.56 -5.29
CA TYR A 149 -3.37 -3.61 -5.22
C TYR A 149 -3.43 -2.59 -6.34
N GLU A 150 -4.58 -2.35 -6.95
CA GLU A 150 -4.75 -1.27 -7.92
C GLU A 150 -4.97 0.07 -7.20
N GLY A 151 -4.39 1.14 -7.77
CA GLY A 151 -4.28 2.47 -7.16
C GLY A 151 -5.35 3.45 -7.58
#